data_AF-A0A954G7J5-F1
#
_entry.id   AF-A0A954G7J5-F1
#
_cell.length_a   1.000
_cell.length_b   1.000
_cell.length_c   1.000
_cell.angle_alpha   90.00
_cell.angle_beta   90.00
_cell.angle_gamma   90.00
#
_symmetry.space_group_name_H-M   'P 1'
#
loop_
_entity.id
_entity.type
_entity.pdbx_description
1 polymer ?
#
loop_
_entity_poly.entity_id
_entity_poly.type
_entity_poly.pdbx_seq_one_letter_code
_entity_poly.pdbx_strand_id
1 'polypeptide(L)'
;MQIFNGSVISRDLIIFLITFLVGLWSSGVVFRVAIRLYNTLLVRGRHAQTLVLEPTVLNGMGIVLYCLVANFMITVVAYQFTSNSLATIESAEPYFPYIWIAFGVLGSIVLSAILSLLLPARFKHAFGLLFCSYIPSVLAGIVSFLVSYGVISLVFYFISNVVS
;
A
#
# COMPACT_ATOMS: atom_id res chain seq x y z
N MET A 1 5.43 -5.74 -38.52
CA MET A 1 5.28 -4.37 -37.96
C MET A 1 3.84 -4.22 -37.52
N GLN A 2 3.53 -4.61 -36.29
CA GLN A 2 2.19 -4.44 -35.72
C GLN A 2 2.00 -2.97 -35.37
N ILE A 3 1.05 -2.34 -36.04
CA ILE A 3 0.63 -0.97 -35.79
C ILE A 3 0.12 -0.95 -34.35
N PHE A 4 0.83 -0.23 -33.47
CA PHE A 4 0.36 0.10 -32.14
C PHE A 4 -1.04 0.72 -32.28
N ASN A 5 -2.04 -0.04 -31.86
CA ASN A 5 -3.43 0.34 -31.90
C ASN A 5 -3.65 1.41 -30.82
N GLY A 6 -3.39 2.69 -31.16
CA GLY A 6 -3.37 3.81 -30.21
C GLY A 6 -4.69 4.05 -29.45
N SER A 7 -5.79 3.42 -29.87
CA SER A 7 -7.08 3.42 -29.17
C SER A 7 -7.15 2.47 -27.97
N VAL A 8 -6.34 1.41 -27.94
CA VAL A 8 -6.28 0.45 -26.83
C VAL A 8 -5.36 0.98 -25.74
N ILE A 9 -4.21 1.53 -26.12
CA ILE A 9 -3.24 2.16 -25.21
C ILE A 9 -3.90 3.31 -24.43
N SER A 10 -4.76 4.10 -25.07
CA SER A 10 -5.45 5.20 -24.39
C SER A 10 -6.49 4.72 -23.38
N ARG A 11 -7.24 3.63 -23.68
CA ARG A 11 -8.20 3.04 -22.74
C ARG A 11 -7.53 2.42 -21.51
N ASP A 12 -6.49 1.62 -21.71
CA ASP A 12 -5.80 0.96 -20.60
C ASP A 12 -5.13 1.98 -19.68
N LEU A 13 -4.59 3.06 -20.24
CA LEU A 13 -3.95 4.14 -19.50
C LEU A 13 -4.97 4.97 -18.70
N ILE A 14 -6.18 5.19 -19.26
CA ILE A 14 -7.29 5.82 -18.53
C ILE A 14 -7.75 4.94 -17.36
N ILE A 15 -7.94 3.63 -17.58
CA ILE A 15 -8.36 2.69 -16.53
C ILE A 15 -7.30 2.61 -15.43
N PHE A 16 -6.02 2.56 -15.81
CA PHE A 16 -4.91 2.58 -14.87
C PHE A 16 -4.92 3.87 -14.04
N LEU A 17 -5.07 5.04 -14.67
CA LEU A 17 -5.10 6.32 -13.98
C LEU A 17 -6.26 6.43 -12.99
N ILE A 18 -7.47 6.00 -13.39
CA ILE A 18 -8.65 6.01 -12.52
C ILE A 18 -8.43 5.08 -11.33
N THR A 19 -8.00 3.84 -11.57
CA THR A 19 -7.73 2.86 -10.51
C THR A 19 -6.65 3.36 -9.56
N PHE A 20 -5.58 3.98 -10.09
CA PHE A 20 -4.50 4.55 -9.31
C PHE A 20 -4.98 5.71 -8.43
N LEU A 21 -5.75 6.65 -8.97
CA LEU A 21 -6.28 7.79 -8.22
C LEU A 21 -7.25 7.35 -7.11
N VAL A 22 -8.15 6.41 -7.41
CA VAL A 22 -9.09 5.85 -6.44
C VAL A 22 -8.33 5.09 -5.35
N GLY A 23 -7.34 4.29 -5.72
CA GLY A 23 -6.49 3.55 -4.78
C GLY A 23 -5.66 4.48 -3.88
N LEU A 24 -5.14 5.57 -4.43
CA LEU A 24 -4.40 6.57 -3.66
C LEU A 24 -5.31 7.31 -2.68
N TRP A 25 -6.50 7.69 -3.12
CA TRP A 25 -7.50 8.35 -2.27
C TRP A 25 -7.94 7.44 -1.11
N SER A 26 -8.29 6.19 -1.40
CA SER A 26 -8.69 5.23 -0.37
C SER A 26 -7.57 4.97 0.64
N SER A 27 -6.33 4.85 0.16
CA SER A 27 -5.16 4.70 1.02
C SER A 27 -4.91 5.93 1.90
N GLY A 28 -5.13 7.15 1.39
CA GLY A 28 -5.08 8.38 2.19
C GLY A 28 -6.14 8.43 3.29
N VAL A 29 -7.35 7.92 3.02
CA VAL A 29 -8.41 7.78 4.03
C VAL A 29 -8.02 6.76 5.09
N VAL A 30 -7.53 5.59 4.69
CA VAL A 30 -7.03 4.53 5.59
C VAL A 30 -5.91 5.06 6.48
N PHE A 31 -4.98 5.82 5.92
CA PHE A 31 -3.88 6.44 6.65
C PHE A 31 -4.38 7.40 7.74
N ARG A 32 -5.39 8.23 7.43
CA ARG A 32 -6.02 9.11 8.41
C ARG A 32 -6.71 8.33 9.53
N VAL A 33 -7.39 7.23 9.19
CA VAL A 33 -8.00 6.33 10.19
C VAL A 33 -6.94 5.70 11.09
N ALA A 34 -5.80 5.30 10.52
CA ALA A 34 -4.68 4.75 11.27
C ALA A 34 -4.12 5.77 12.30
N ILE A 35 -3.99 7.03 11.91
CA ILE A 35 -3.54 8.12 12.81
C ILE A 35 -4.55 8.34 13.94
N ARG A 36 -5.84 8.32 13.64
CA ARG A 36 -6.90 8.41 14.66
C ARG A 36 -6.85 7.27 15.65
N LEU A 37 -6.68 6.05 15.15
CA LEU A 37 -6.56 4.86 15.99
C LEU A 37 -5.33 4.98 16.89
N TYR A 38 -4.19 5.37 16.33
CA TYR A 38 -2.94 5.56 17.05
C TYR A 38 -3.05 6.64 18.14
N ASN A 39 -3.61 7.80 17.80
CA ASN A 39 -3.87 8.88 18.76
C ASN A 39 -4.80 8.42 19.89
N THR A 40 -5.84 7.65 19.57
CA THR A 40 -6.76 7.08 20.58
C THR A 40 -6.02 6.16 21.56
N LEU A 41 -5.09 5.34 21.05
CA LEU A 41 -4.25 4.48 21.89
C LEU A 41 -3.29 5.29 22.77
N LEU A 42 -2.70 6.37 22.24
CA LEU A 42 -1.83 7.27 23.02
C LEU A 42 -2.58 8.01 24.13
N VAL A 43 -3.81 8.48 23.87
CA VAL A 43 -4.65 9.13 24.89
C VAL A 43 -4.97 8.15 26.02
N ARG A 44 -5.32 6.90 25.69
CA ARG A 44 -5.56 5.85 26.70
C ARG A 44 -4.30 5.53 27.51
N GLY A 45 -3.13 5.62 26.89
CA GLY A 45 -1.82 5.45 27.55
C GLY A 45 -1.35 6.63 28.40
N ARG A 46 -2.17 7.68 28.60
CA ARG A 46 -1.78 8.93 29.30
C ARG A 46 -0.62 9.69 28.64
N HIS A 47 -0.38 9.47 27.35
CA HIS A 47 0.64 10.18 26.56
C HIS A 47 0.00 11.26 25.67
N ALA A 48 -0.88 12.09 26.24
CA ALA A 48 -1.62 13.12 25.49
C ALA A 48 -0.73 14.22 24.90
N GLN A 49 0.49 14.41 25.43
CA GLN A 49 1.45 15.40 24.92
C GLN A 49 2.17 14.97 23.64
N THR A 50 2.02 13.71 23.20
CA THR A 50 2.72 13.16 22.03
C THR A 50 1.78 12.82 20.87
N LEU A 51 0.61 13.47 20.81
CA LEU A 51 -0.36 13.26 19.74
C LEU A 51 0.22 13.64 18.38
N VAL A 52 0.00 12.77 17.40
CA VAL A 52 0.42 13.02 16.02
C VAL A 52 -0.66 13.87 15.35
N LEU A 53 -0.26 14.97 14.71
CA LEU A 53 -1.21 15.83 13.99
C LEU A 53 -1.90 15.03 12.87
N GLU A 54 -3.23 15.09 12.81
CA GLU A 54 -3.99 14.46 11.72
C GLU A 54 -3.76 15.23 10.41
N PRO A 55 -3.19 14.61 9.37
CA PRO A 55 -3.07 15.21 8.07
C PRO A 55 -4.46 15.32 7.40
N THR A 56 -4.62 16.31 6.53
CA THR A 56 -5.73 16.35 5.59
C THR A 56 -5.66 15.14 4.65
N VAL A 57 -6.79 14.74 4.03
CA VAL A 57 -6.79 13.61 3.09
C VAL A 57 -5.79 13.82 1.95
N LEU A 58 -5.68 15.06 1.44
CA LEU A 58 -4.71 15.43 0.40
C LEU A 58 -3.26 15.25 0.86
N ASN A 59 -2.92 15.70 2.08
CA ASN A 59 -1.58 15.51 2.64
C ASN A 59 -1.31 14.02 2.91
N GLY A 60 -2.31 13.27 3.38
CA GLY A 60 -2.25 11.82 3.57
C GLY A 60 -1.98 11.09 2.25
N MET A 61 -2.65 11.47 1.16
CA MET A 61 -2.38 10.95 -0.18
C MET A 61 -0.93 11.22 -0.62
N GLY A 62 -0.42 12.42 -0.36
CA GLY A 62 0.98 12.77 -0.67
C GLY A 62 1.99 11.94 0.12
N ILE A 63 1.75 11.74 1.41
CA ILE A 63 2.58 10.88 2.26
C ILE A 63 2.55 9.43 1.76
N VAL A 64 1.35 8.90 1.47
CA VAL A 64 1.19 7.55 0.93
C VAL A 64 1.89 7.41 -0.42
N LEU A 65 1.79 8.39 -1.31
CA LEU A 65 2.48 8.38 -2.61
C LEU A 65 4.00 8.31 -2.42
N TYR A 66 4.55 9.13 -1.53
CA TYR A 66 5.98 9.12 -1.23
C TYR A 66 6.43 7.77 -0.64
N CYS A 67 5.63 7.20 0.27
CA CYS A 67 5.85 5.87 0.82
C CYS A 67 5.79 4.78 -0.25
N LEU A 68 4.88 4.88 -1.22
CA LEU A 68 4.73 3.93 -2.32
C LEU A 68 5.94 3.98 -3.25
N VAL A 69 6.41 5.19 -3.59
CA VAL A 69 7.64 5.38 -4.40
C VAL A 69 8.86 4.85 -3.65
N ALA A 70 9.01 5.17 -2.37
CA ALA A 70 10.13 4.67 -1.57
C ALA A 70 10.11 3.13 -1.47
N ASN A 71 8.96 2.53 -1.22
CA ASN A 71 8.81 1.08 -1.15
C ASN A 71 9.06 0.41 -2.50
N PHE A 72 8.62 1.04 -3.60
CA PHE A 72 8.93 0.59 -4.95
C PHE A 72 10.44 0.59 -5.19
N MET A 73 11.15 1.65 -4.84
CA MET A 73 12.62 1.72 -4.98
C MET A 73 13.32 0.63 -4.16
N ILE A 74 12.88 0.39 -2.92
CA ILE A 74 13.42 -0.71 -2.08
C ILE A 74 13.17 -2.07 -2.74
N THR A 75 11.98 -2.27 -3.31
CA THR A 75 11.60 -3.52 -3.99
C THR A 75 12.42 -3.72 -5.26
N VAL A 76 12.66 -2.67 -6.05
CA VAL A 76 13.52 -2.72 -7.24
C VAL A 76 14.94 -3.09 -6.85
N VAL A 77 15.49 -2.46 -5.81
CA VAL A 77 16.83 -2.78 -5.30
C VAL A 77 16.88 -4.22 -4.81
N ALA A 78 15.92 -4.64 -4.00
CA ALA A 78 15.81 -6.02 -3.50
C ALA A 78 15.77 -7.02 -4.66
N TYR A 79 14.92 -6.77 -5.66
CA TYR A 79 14.79 -7.62 -6.85
C TYR A 79 16.11 -7.72 -7.61
N GLN A 80 16.83 -6.62 -7.82
CA GLN A 80 18.14 -6.65 -8.50
C GLN A 80 19.20 -7.40 -7.70
N PHE A 81 19.23 -7.25 -6.38
CA PHE A 81 20.12 -8.03 -5.52
C PHE A 81 19.79 -9.52 -5.58
N THR A 82 18.50 -9.86 -5.54
CA THR A 82 18.05 -11.24 -5.63
C THR A 82 18.33 -11.85 -7.01
N SER A 83 18.08 -11.13 -8.11
CA SER A 83 18.31 -11.62 -9.46
C SER A 83 19.80 -11.78 -9.80
N ASN A 84 20.66 -10.88 -9.32
CA ASN A 84 22.08 -10.89 -9.68
C ASN A 84 22.95 -11.75 -8.77
N SER A 85 22.59 -11.88 -7.48
CA SER A 85 23.40 -12.60 -6.50
C SER A 85 22.92 -14.03 -6.24
N LEU A 86 21.62 -14.33 -6.41
CA LEU A 86 21.09 -15.69 -6.17
C LEU A 86 20.96 -16.53 -7.45
N ALA A 87 20.89 -15.92 -8.63
CA ALA A 87 20.87 -16.69 -9.89
C ALA A 87 22.16 -17.52 -10.10
N THR A 88 23.25 -17.16 -9.43
CA THR A 88 24.54 -17.87 -9.45
C THR A 88 24.62 -19.05 -8.49
N ILE A 89 23.62 -19.24 -7.61
CA ILE A 89 23.65 -20.23 -6.53
C ILE A 89 22.35 -21.04 -6.54
N GLU A 90 22.36 -22.18 -7.25
CA GLU A 90 21.23 -23.14 -7.32
C GLU A 90 20.76 -23.61 -5.93
N SER A 91 21.62 -23.59 -4.92
CA SER A 91 21.28 -23.96 -3.54
C SER A 91 20.57 -22.86 -2.74
N ALA A 92 20.36 -21.68 -3.31
CA ALA A 92 19.74 -20.54 -2.62
C ALA A 92 18.20 -20.52 -2.69
N GLU A 93 17.59 -21.37 -3.54
CA GLU A 93 16.13 -21.50 -3.68
C GLU A 93 15.32 -21.63 -2.37
N PRO A 94 15.70 -22.49 -1.41
CA PRO A 94 14.96 -22.61 -0.16
C PRO A 94 15.04 -21.36 0.72
N TYR A 95 15.98 -20.44 0.44
CA TYR A 95 16.19 -19.23 1.22
C TYR A 95 15.46 -17.99 0.68
N PHE A 96 14.90 -18.05 -0.54
CA PHE A 96 14.15 -16.93 -1.13
C PHE A 96 13.05 -16.36 -0.21
N PRO A 97 12.21 -17.17 0.46
CA PRO A 97 11.17 -16.63 1.34
C PRO A 97 11.75 -15.80 2.50
N TYR A 98 12.87 -16.25 3.08
CA TYR A 98 13.52 -15.55 4.19
C TYR A 98 14.16 -14.23 3.75
N ILE A 99 14.71 -14.19 2.53
CA ILE A 99 15.28 -12.99 1.93
C ILE A 99 14.17 -11.95 1.69
N TRP A 100 13.03 -12.37 1.14
CA TRP A 100 11.87 -11.49 0.96
C TRP A 100 11.31 -10.98 2.29
N ILE A 101 11.28 -11.82 3.34
CA ILE A 101 10.90 -11.38 4.69
C ILE A 101 11.90 -10.34 5.22
N ALA A 102 13.21 -10.57 5.07
CA ALA A 102 14.23 -9.63 5.51
C ALA A 102 14.12 -8.26 4.80
N PHE A 103 13.87 -8.27 3.49
CA PHE A 103 13.59 -7.04 2.73
C PHE A 103 12.27 -6.39 3.14
N GLY A 104 11.24 -7.17 3.49
CA GLY A 104 10.00 -6.65 4.05
C GLY A 104 10.22 -5.95 5.39
N VAL A 105 11.03 -6.53 6.27
CA VAL A 105 11.40 -5.92 7.56
C VAL A 105 12.21 -4.64 7.33
N LEU A 106 13.25 -4.68 6.48
CA LEU A 106 14.03 -3.49 6.10
C LEU A 106 13.13 -2.40 5.50
N GLY A 107 12.23 -2.77 4.60
CA GLY A 107 11.23 -1.89 4.02
C GLY A 107 10.40 -1.20 5.10
N SER A 108 9.87 -1.96 6.06
CA SER A 108 9.09 -1.40 7.17
C SER A 108 9.86 -0.41 8.05
N ILE A 109 11.17 -0.64 8.25
CA ILE A 109 12.05 0.27 8.99
C ILE A 109 12.28 1.57 8.21
N VAL A 110 12.58 1.47 6.91
CA VAL A 110 12.80 2.63 6.04
C VAL A 110 11.51 3.45 5.89
N LEU A 111 10.37 2.79 5.69
CA LEU A 111 9.05 3.42 5.68
C LEU A 111 8.74 4.14 6.99
N SER A 112 9.11 3.56 8.14
CA SER A 112 8.95 4.19 9.44
C SER A 112 9.85 5.41 9.62
N ALA A 113 11.08 5.34 9.11
CA ALA A 113 12.01 6.48 9.11
C ALA A 113 11.45 7.62 8.27
N ILE A 114 10.97 7.32 7.07
CA ILE A 114 10.32 8.28 6.17
C ILE A 114 9.08 8.89 6.82
N LEU A 115 8.21 8.08 7.43
CA LEU A 115 7.05 8.58 8.14
C LEU A 115 7.44 9.52 9.30
N SER A 116 8.52 9.22 10.01
CA SER A 116 9.01 10.07 11.10
C SER A 116 9.61 11.40 10.63
N LEU A 117 9.98 11.50 9.35
CA LEU A 117 10.41 12.74 8.72
C LEU A 117 9.22 13.53 8.18
N LEU A 118 8.20 12.85 7.65
CA LEU A 118 7.02 13.46 7.04
C LEU A 118 5.95 13.88 8.04
N LEU A 119 5.86 13.19 9.18
CA LEU A 119 5.02 13.56 10.31
C LEU A 119 5.92 14.14 11.41
N PRO A 120 5.47 15.16 12.18
CA PRO A 120 6.17 15.66 13.35
C PRO A 120 6.07 14.65 14.52
N ALA A 121 6.44 13.40 14.26
CA ALA A 121 6.31 12.25 15.14
C ALA A 121 7.68 11.61 15.33
N ARG A 122 8.06 11.28 16.56
CA ARG A 122 9.32 10.54 16.80
C ARG A 122 9.26 9.17 16.12
N PHE A 123 10.42 8.62 15.75
CA PHE A 123 10.54 7.31 15.08
C PHE A 123 9.72 6.18 15.73
N LYS A 124 9.70 6.09 17.07
CA LYS A 124 8.88 5.11 17.80
C LYS A 124 7.37 5.25 17.54
N HIS A 125 6.90 6.48 17.36
CA HIS A 125 5.50 6.76 17.05
C HIS A 125 5.17 6.48 15.58
N ALA A 126 6.08 6.81 14.67
CA ALA A 126 5.96 6.47 13.25
C ALA A 126 5.89 4.95 13.01
N PHE A 127 6.70 4.18 13.73
CA PHE A 127 6.65 2.72 13.70
C PHE A 127 5.31 2.19 14.22
N GLY A 128 4.82 2.70 15.36
CA GLY A 128 3.50 2.35 15.89
C GLY A 128 2.34 2.73 14.97
N LEU A 129 2.48 3.84 14.23
CA LEU A 129 1.51 4.27 13.23
C LEU A 129 1.41 3.30 12.05
N LEU A 130 2.56 2.81 11.58
CA LEU A 130 2.65 1.80 10.53
C LEU A 130 1.94 0.51 10.96
N PHE A 131 2.14 0.06 12.19
CA PHE A 131 1.36 -1.07 12.74
C PHE A 131 -0.14 -0.77 12.82
N CYS A 132 -0.51 0.42 13.29
CA CYS A 132 -1.92 0.84 13.33
C CYS A 132 -2.54 0.99 11.94
N SER A 133 -1.73 1.18 10.90
CA SER A 133 -2.20 1.22 9.51
C SER A 133 -2.48 -0.16 8.94
N TYR A 134 -1.89 -1.23 9.50
CA TYR A 134 -2.08 -2.60 9.02
C TYR A 134 -3.53 -3.07 9.14
N ILE A 135 -4.14 -2.91 10.33
CA ILE A 135 -5.53 -3.32 10.59
C ILE A 135 -6.52 -2.67 9.61
N PRO A 136 -6.59 -1.33 9.48
CA PRO A 136 -7.50 -0.69 8.55
C PRO A 136 -7.13 -0.95 7.08
N SER A 137 -5.86 -1.22 6.75
CA SER A 137 -5.47 -1.63 5.39
C SER A 137 -5.99 -3.03 5.05
N VAL A 138 -5.90 -3.98 5.98
CA VAL A 138 -6.45 -5.34 5.81
C VAL A 138 -7.98 -5.28 5.67
N LEU A 139 -8.65 -4.50 6.51
CA LEU A 139 -10.10 -4.25 6.39
C LEU A 139 -10.46 -3.63 5.04
N ALA A 140 -9.71 -2.62 4.58
CA ALA A 140 -9.92 -2.02 3.27
C ALA A 140 -9.72 -3.02 2.13
N GLY A 141 -8.75 -3.92 2.24
CA GLY A 141 -8.53 -5.01 1.30
C GLY A 141 -9.70 -5.99 1.25
N ILE A 142 -10.20 -6.43 2.41
CA ILE A 142 -11.37 -7.32 2.52
C ILE A 142 -12.61 -6.67 1.92
N VAL A 143 -12.88 -5.40 2.26
CA VAL A 143 -14.01 -4.66 1.70
C VAL A 143 -13.88 -4.52 0.18
N SER A 144 -12.69 -4.20 -0.31
CA SER A 144 -12.44 -4.09 -1.76
C SER A 144 -12.67 -5.42 -2.48
N PHE A 145 -12.24 -6.54 -1.88
CA PHE A 145 -12.50 -7.88 -2.41
C PHE A 145 -13.99 -8.21 -2.44
N LEU A 146 -14.73 -7.95 -1.35
CA LEU A 146 -16.17 -8.20 -1.27
C LEU A 146 -16.95 -7.38 -2.30
N VAL A 147 -16.61 -6.09 -2.46
CA VAL A 147 -17.24 -5.22 -3.47
C VAL A 147 -16.96 -5.74 -4.88
N SER A 148 -15.70 -6.08 -5.17
CA SER A 148 -15.31 -6.61 -6.49
C SER A 148 -16.04 -7.92 -6.81
N TYR A 149 -16.10 -8.83 -5.84
CA TYR A 149 -16.82 -10.09 -5.96
C TYR A 149 -18.32 -9.87 -6.18
N GLY A 150 -18.93 -8.94 -5.45
CA GLY A 150 -20.34 -8.59 -5.59
C GLY A 150 -20.68 -8.00 -6.96
N VAL A 151 -19.86 -7.07 -7.46
CA VAL A 151 -20.03 -6.47 -8.79
C VAL A 151 -19.91 -7.54 -9.88
N ILE A 152 -18.88 -8.39 -9.81
CA ILE A 152 -18.68 -9.47 -10.79
C ILE A 152 -19.89 -10.43 -10.77
N SER A 153 -20.33 -10.85 -9.58
CA SER A 153 -21.48 -11.76 -9.42
C SER A 153 -22.76 -11.16 -9.99
N LEU A 154 -23.00 -9.86 -9.78
CA LEU A 154 -24.16 -9.15 -10.28
C LEU A 154 -24.11 -8.99 -11.82
N VAL A 155 -22.94 -8.72 -12.39
CA VAL A 155 -22.74 -8.69 -13.85
C VAL A 155 -23.03 -10.05 -14.47
N PHE A 156 -22.52 -11.13 -13.90
CA PHE A 156 -22.81 -12.49 -14.37
C PHE A 156 -24.30 -12.81 -14.30
N TYR A 157 -24.98 -12.44 -13.21
CA TYR A 157 -26.42 -12.64 -13.05
C TYR A 157 -27.24 -11.91 -14.13
N PHE A 158 -26.88 -10.66 -14.46
CA PHE A 158 -27.53 -9.91 -15.53
C PHE A 158 -27.29 -10.54 -16.91
N ILE A 159 -26.07 -10.98 -17.21
CA ILE A 159 -25.77 -11.64 -18.48
C ILE A 159 -26.57 -12.94 -18.62
N SER A 160 -26.64 -13.76 -17.57
CA SER A 160 -27.40 -15.00 -17.59
C SER A 160 -28.90 -14.82 -17.80
N ASN A 161 -29.48 -13.72 -17.31
CA ASN A 161 -30.93 -13.43 -17.46
C ASN A 161 -31.28 -12.68 -18.75
N VAL A 162 -30.32 -12.02 -19.39
CA VAL A 162 -30.54 -11.31 -20.68
C VAL A 162 -30.32 -12.25 -21.87
N VAL A 163 -29.50 -13.30 -21.70
CA VAL A 163 -29.18 -14.28 -22.75
C VAL A 163 -30.15 -15.48 -22.74
N SER A 164 -30.96 -15.64 -21.69
CA SER A 164 -32.06 -16.62 -21.59
C SER A 164 -33.36 -16.08 -22.16
#